data_AF-A0A969H6W3-F1
#
_entry.id   AF-A0A969H6W3-F1
#
_cell.length_a   1.000
_cell.length_b   1.000
_cell.length_c   1.000
_cell.angle_alpha   90.00
_cell.angle_beta   90.00
_cell.angle_gamma   90.00
#
_symmetry.space_group_name_H-M   'P 1'
#
loop_
_entity.id
_entity.type
_entity.pdbx_description
1 polymer ?
#
loop_
_entity_poly.entity_id
_entity_poly.type
_entity_poly.pdbx_seq_one_letter_code
_entity_poly.pdbx_strand_id
1 'polypeptide(L)'
;MQPLVFMSAVVYALFLWWFVTGLIIVVYGRSRRVTDLYFACATIVMILALMGLGLSRDETSPAGVYLALTCGILLWGWQVTAYYLGYVTGPQSEATVREMAGRPLSLGLRFRYALQASLFHELSIVSLALVLVGLTWAAAN
;
A
#
# COMPACT_ATOMS: atom_id res chain seq x y z
N MET A 1 -9.63 2.35 29.95
CA MET A 1 -9.01 3.26 28.96
C MET A 1 -9.91 4.47 28.80
N GLN A 2 -9.39 5.70 28.94
CA GLN A 2 -10.20 6.92 28.91
C GLN A 2 -10.71 7.19 27.47
N PRO A 3 -11.99 7.58 27.27
CA PRO A 3 -12.59 7.74 25.93
C PRO A 3 -11.87 8.77 25.04
N LEU A 4 -11.18 9.74 25.63
CA LEU A 4 -10.38 10.74 24.91
C LEU A 4 -9.16 10.13 24.18
N VAL A 5 -8.53 9.11 24.77
CA VAL A 5 -7.36 8.42 24.17
C VAL A 5 -7.79 7.60 22.94
N PHE A 6 -9.00 7.06 22.96
CA PHE A 6 -9.56 6.36 21.81
C PHE A 6 -9.85 7.32 20.65
N MET A 7 -10.45 8.48 20.94
CA MET A 7 -10.72 9.49 19.92
C MET A 7 -9.44 10.02 19.25
N SER A 8 -8.38 10.27 20.01
CA SER A 8 -7.13 10.75 19.42
C SER A 8 -6.48 9.72 18.49
N ALA A 9 -6.50 8.44 18.85
CA ALA A 9 -6.00 7.36 17.98
C ALA A 9 -6.81 7.23 16.68
N VAL A 10 -8.14 7.34 16.76
CA VAL A 10 -9.02 7.30 15.56
C VAL A 10 -8.77 8.50 14.65
N VAL A 11 -8.72 9.71 15.20
CA VAL A 11 -8.45 10.93 14.42
C VAL A 11 -7.08 10.85 13.77
N TYR A 12 -6.07 10.37 14.50
CA TYR A 12 -4.73 10.17 13.98
C TYR A 12 -4.70 9.18 12.80
N ALA A 13 -5.32 8.01 12.97
CA ALA A 13 -5.37 6.99 11.92
C ALA A 13 -6.09 7.49 10.66
N LEU A 14 -7.24 8.16 10.84
CA LEU A 14 -8.00 8.75 9.74
C LEU A 14 -7.22 9.85 9.02
N PHE A 15 -6.59 10.75 9.78
CA PHE A 15 -5.76 11.80 9.21
C PHE A 15 -4.62 11.20 8.40
N LEU A 16 -3.87 10.24 8.96
CA LEU A 16 -2.71 9.67 8.30
C LEU A 16 -3.11 8.93 7.02
N TRP A 17 -4.17 8.13 7.08
CA TRP A 17 -4.69 7.42 5.91
C TRP A 17 -5.17 8.38 4.81
N TRP A 18 -5.98 9.39 5.17
CA TRP A 18 -6.46 10.39 4.20
C TRP A 18 -5.33 11.24 3.63
N PHE A 19 -4.36 11.62 4.45
CA PHE A 19 -3.22 12.42 4.02
C PHE A 19 -2.37 11.66 3.00
N VAL A 20 -1.99 10.41 3.30
CA VAL A 20 -1.24 9.57 2.37
C VAL A 20 -2.03 9.33 1.08
N THR A 21 -3.33 9.05 1.18
CA THR A 21 -4.20 8.88 0.00
C THR A 21 -4.26 10.16 -0.83
N GLY A 22 -4.40 11.32 -0.19
CA GLY A 22 -4.42 12.63 -0.84
C GLY A 22 -3.15 12.92 -1.62
N LEU A 23 -1.97 12.58 -1.05
CA LEU A 23 -0.69 12.71 -1.76
C LEU A 23 -0.65 11.86 -3.03
N ILE A 24 -1.14 10.61 -2.97
CA ILE A 24 -1.20 9.71 -4.12
C ILE A 24 -2.11 10.29 -5.21
N ILE A 25 -3.29 10.80 -4.83
CA ILE A 25 -4.24 11.42 -5.76
C ILE A 25 -3.63 12.65 -6.44
N VAL A 26 -2.90 13.49 -5.71
CA VAL A 26 -2.27 14.71 -6.26
C VAL A 26 -1.24 14.37 -7.34
N VAL A 27 -0.50 13.27 -7.16
CA VAL A 27 0.55 12.81 -8.07
C VAL A 27 -0.01 12.01 -9.24
N TYR A 28 -1.17 11.37 -9.07
CA TYR A 28 -1.82 10.60 -10.13
C TYR A 28 -2.07 11.46 -11.37
N GLY A 29 -1.68 10.94 -12.55
CA GLY A 29 -1.82 11.65 -13.82
C GLY A 29 -0.87 12.85 -14.05
N ARG A 30 0.11 13.08 -13.16
CA ARG A 30 1.16 14.08 -13.38
C ARG A 30 2.18 13.60 -14.42
N SER A 31 3.13 14.48 -14.77
CA SER A 31 4.20 14.14 -15.72
C SER A 31 5.08 13.00 -15.20
N ARG A 32 5.65 12.23 -16.12
CA ARG A 32 6.46 11.04 -15.79
C ARG A 32 7.60 11.34 -14.82
N ARG A 33 8.25 12.51 -14.95
CA ARG A 33 9.31 12.95 -14.04
C ARG A 33 8.82 13.10 -12.59
N VAL A 34 7.61 13.66 -12.41
CA VAL A 34 7.03 13.86 -11.08
C VAL A 34 6.62 12.53 -10.47
N THR A 35 6.01 11.64 -11.25
CA THR A 35 5.61 10.31 -10.76
C THR A 35 6.83 9.45 -10.43
N ASP A 36 7.89 9.49 -11.24
CA ASP A 36 9.14 8.76 -11.01
C ASP A 36 9.84 9.25 -9.74
N LEU A 37 9.95 10.57 -9.56
CA LEU A 37 10.54 11.15 -8.35
C LEU A 37 9.71 10.81 -7.11
N TYR A 38 8.39 10.93 -7.19
CA TYR A 38 7.51 10.58 -6.07
C TYR A 38 7.64 9.11 -5.70
N PHE A 39 7.67 8.21 -6.68
CA PHE A 39 7.80 6.78 -6.42
C PHE A 39 9.18 6.41 -5.86
N ALA A 40 10.25 7.08 -6.30
CA ALA A 40 11.57 6.94 -5.69
C ALA A 40 11.56 7.34 -4.20
N CYS A 41 10.98 8.51 -3.89
CA CYS A 41 10.81 8.96 -2.50
C CYS A 41 9.94 7.99 -1.69
N ALA A 42 8.82 7.53 -2.24
CA ALA A 42 7.94 6.56 -1.59
C ALA A 42 8.67 5.24 -1.30
N THR A 43 9.57 4.81 -2.19
CA THR A 43 10.39 3.60 -2.01
C THR A 43 11.40 3.77 -0.87
N ILE A 44 12.04 4.93 -0.75
CA ILE A 44 12.90 5.26 0.40
C ILE A 44 12.07 5.23 1.69
N VAL A 45 10.89 5.86 1.70
CA VAL A 45 9.99 5.87 2.85
C VAL A 45 9.53 4.45 3.22
N MET A 46 9.26 3.59 2.25
CA MET A 46 8.92 2.18 2.48
C MET A 46 10.07 1.44 3.19
N ILE A 47 11.32 1.63 2.78
CA ILE A 47 12.48 1.03 3.44
C ILE A 47 12.62 1.56 4.87
N LEU A 48 12.47 2.88 5.07
CA LEU A 48 12.48 3.49 6.41
C LEU A 48 11.35 2.94 7.29
N ALA A 49 10.16 2.70 6.73
CA ALA A 49 9.01 2.15 7.45
C ALA A 49 9.26 0.70 7.88
N LEU A 50 9.87 -0.14 7.04
CA LEU A 50 10.27 -1.50 7.41
C LEU A 50 11.31 -1.50 8.54
N MET A 51 12.31 -0.62 8.47
CA MET A 51 13.30 -0.48 9.55
C MET A 51 12.66 0.02 10.84
N GLY A 52 11.77 1.01 10.75
CA GLY A 52 11.02 1.54 11.89
C GLY A 52 10.24 0.44 12.60
N LEU A 53 9.51 -0.38 11.84
CA LEU A 53 8.74 -1.51 12.37
C LEU A 53 9.64 -2.56 13.04
N GLY A 54 10.75 -2.92 12.41
CA GLY A 54 11.71 -3.87 12.97
C GLY A 54 12.36 -3.38 14.26
N LEU A 55 12.71 -2.09 14.33
CA LEU A 55 13.32 -1.47 15.51
C LEU A 55 12.33 -1.25 16.64
N SER A 56 11.06 -1.02 16.32
CA SER A 56 10.02 -0.74 17.32
C SER A 56 9.25 -1.97 17.77
N ARG A 57 9.47 -3.16 17.20
CA ARG A 57 8.61 -4.35 17.38
C ARG A 57 8.34 -4.78 18.85
N ASP A 58 9.26 -4.49 19.77
CA ASP A 58 9.13 -4.89 21.18
C ASP A 58 8.68 -3.71 22.07
N GLU A 59 8.49 -2.52 21.48
CA GLU A 59 8.12 -1.29 22.18
C GLU A 59 6.59 -1.21 22.35
N THR A 60 6.11 -1.48 23.56
CA THR A 60 4.67 -1.54 23.89
C THR A 60 4.10 -0.22 24.40
N SER A 61 4.91 0.85 24.40
CA SER A 61 4.43 2.19 24.76
C SER A 61 3.42 2.72 23.72
N PRO A 62 2.57 3.69 24.08
CA PRO A 62 1.68 4.34 23.11
C PRO A 62 2.43 4.86 21.88
N ALA A 63 3.66 5.38 22.07
CA ALA A 63 4.50 5.84 20.97
C ALA A 63 4.89 4.70 20.01
N GLY A 64 5.20 3.51 20.54
CA GLY A 64 5.45 2.31 19.74
C GLY A 64 4.25 1.92 18.88
N VAL A 65 3.03 1.98 19.43
CA VAL A 65 1.79 1.72 18.69
C VAL A 65 1.56 2.73 17.57
N TYR A 66 1.73 4.03 17.84
CA TYR A 66 1.61 5.07 16.80
C TYR A 66 2.66 4.90 15.70
N LEU A 67 3.88 4.53 16.06
CA LEU A 67 4.94 4.26 15.09
C LEU A 67 4.62 3.04 14.22
N ALA A 68 4.18 1.93 14.82
CA ALA A 68 3.78 0.73 14.08
C ALA A 68 2.62 1.02 13.11
N LEU A 69 1.60 1.75 13.55
CA LEU A 69 0.50 2.20 12.70
C LEU A 69 1.02 3.09 11.54
N THR A 70 1.94 4.00 11.84
CA THR A 70 2.54 4.88 10.83
C THR A 70 3.27 4.09 9.76
N CYS A 71 4.14 3.17 10.19
CA CYS A 71 4.86 2.28 9.30
C CYS A 71 3.89 1.47 8.44
N GLY A 72 2.83 0.91 9.03
CA GLY A 72 1.80 0.18 8.31
C GLY A 72 1.12 1.00 7.21
N ILE A 73 0.72 2.24 7.51
CA ILE A 73 0.10 3.13 6.52
C ILE A 73 1.09 3.56 5.43
N LEU A 74 2.37 3.81 5.76
CA LEU A 74 3.38 4.15 4.77
C LEU A 74 3.69 2.98 3.83
N LEU A 75 3.76 1.77 4.36
CA LEU A 75 3.92 0.53 3.60
C LEU A 75 2.74 0.28 2.65
N TRP A 76 1.51 0.45 3.17
CA TRP A 76 0.30 0.44 2.36
C TRP A 76 0.32 1.53 1.27
N GLY A 77 0.72 2.75 1.63
CA GLY A 77 0.82 3.88 0.71
C GLY A 77 1.78 3.59 -0.44
N TRP A 78 2.90 2.91 -0.17
CA TRP A 78 3.83 2.46 -1.21
C TRP A 78 3.19 1.42 -2.14
N GLN A 79 2.50 0.40 -1.62
CA GLN A 79 1.80 -0.62 -2.43
C GLN A 79 0.78 0.02 -3.37
N VAL A 80 -0.03 0.93 -2.83
CA VAL A 80 -1.06 1.66 -3.57
C VAL A 80 -0.43 2.57 -4.64
N THR A 81 0.64 3.29 -4.29
CA THR A 81 1.38 4.13 -5.25
C THR A 81 1.98 3.28 -6.38
N ALA A 82 2.60 2.15 -6.05
CA ALA A 82 3.23 1.25 -7.02
C ALA A 82 2.23 0.74 -8.06
N TYR A 83 1.02 0.40 -7.62
CA TYR A 83 -0.05 -0.06 -8.49
C TYR A 83 -0.63 1.07 -9.33
N TYR A 84 -1.12 2.16 -8.70
CA TYR A 84 -1.83 3.22 -9.42
C TYR A 84 -0.94 4.02 -10.38
N LEU A 85 0.36 4.17 -10.08
CA LEU A 85 1.29 4.84 -10.99
C LEU A 85 1.87 3.89 -12.06
N GLY A 86 1.49 2.61 -12.04
CA GLY A 86 1.86 1.64 -13.08
C GLY A 86 3.24 1.03 -12.96
N TYR A 87 3.89 1.09 -11.79
CA TYR A 87 5.22 0.48 -11.57
C TYR A 87 5.12 -1.03 -11.26
N VAL A 88 4.09 -1.44 -10.54
CA VAL A 88 3.86 -2.84 -10.16
C VAL A 88 2.44 -3.22 -10.58
N THR A 89 2.30 -3.59 -11.85
CA THR A 89 1.03 -4.00 -12.48
C THR A 89 1.21 -5.32 -13.21
N GLY A 90 0.14 -6.10 -13.34
CA GLY A 90 0.18 -7.40 -13.98
C GLY A 90 0.19 -7.34 -15.52
N PRO A 91 0.42 -8.48 -16.18
CA PRO A 91 0.55 -8.56 -17.63
C PRO A 91 -0.78 -8.27 -18.33
N GLN A 92 -0.87 -7.20 -19.11
CA GLN A 92 -1.99 -6.96 -20.02
C GLN A 92 -1.56 -7.11 -21.47
N SER A 93 -2.34 -7.88 -22.25
CA SER A 93 -2.09 -8.05 -23.69
C SER A 93 -3.12 -7.25 -24.51
N GLU A 94 -2.73 -6.80 -25.71
CA GLU A 94 -3.68 -6.16 -26.65
C GLU A 94 -4.87 -7.07 -26.98
N ALA A 95 -4.67 -8.39 -27.02
CA ALA A 95 -5.74 -9.36 -27.26
C ALA A 95 -6.80 -9.31 -26.15
N THR A 96 -6.36 -9.24 -24.88
CA THR A 96 -7.24 -9.08 -23.71
C THR A 96 -8.06 -7.79 -23.80
N VAL A 97 -7.44 -6.68 -24.20
CA VAL A 97 -8.12 -5.39 -24.36
C VAL A 97 -9.17 -5.43 -25.49
N ARG A 98 -8.84 -6.05 -26.63
CA ARG A 98 -9.78 -6.20 -27.76
C ARG A 98 -10.97 -7.10 -27.41
N GLU A 99 -10.74 -8.18 -26.65
CA GLU A 99 -11.80 -9.09 -26.21
C GLU A 99 -12.77 -8.39 -25.23
N MET A 100 -12.23 -7.56 -24.33
CA MET A 100 -13.04 -6.74 -23.41
C MET A 100 -13.90 -5.68 -24.12
N ALA A 101 -13.44 -5.15 -25.25
CA ALA A 101 -14.14 -4.10 -26.00
C ALA A 101 -15.31 -4.61 -26.86
N GLY A 102 -15.36 -5.92 -27.15
CA GLY A 102 -16.24 -6.46 -28.19
C GLY A 102 -17.56 -7.08 -27.74
N ARG A 103 -17.70 -7.54 -26.48
CA ARG A 103 -18.84 -8.38 -26.04
C ARG A 103 -19.09 -8.27 -24.53
N PRO A 104 -20.32 -8.54 -24.04
CA PRO A 104 -20.56 -8.71 -22.61
C PRO A 104 -19.81 -9.95 -22.07
N LEU A 105 -18.95 -9.73 -21.06
CA LEU A 105 -18.16 -10.78 -20.41
C LEU A 105 -18.93 -11.40 -19.25
N SER A 106 -18.76 -12.70 -19.03
CA SER A 106 -19.20 -13.35 -17.78
C SER A 106 -18.42 -12.79 -16.58
N LEU A 107 -19.00 -12.86 -15.39
CA LEU A 107 -18.36 -12.40 -14.15
C LEU A 107 -17.00 -13.07 -13.91
N GLY A 108 -16.88 -14.36 -14.19
CA GLY A 108 -15.63 -15.11 -14.04
C GLY A 108 -14.52 -14.60 -14.97
N LEU A 109 -14.86 -14.22 -16.20
CA LEU A 109 -13.89 -13.67 -17.15
C LEU A 109 -13.43 -12.27 -16.72
N ARG A 110 -14.35 -11.43 -16.24
CA ARG A 110 -14.02 -10.11 -15.66
C ARG A 110 -13.08 -10.22 -14.47
N PHE A 111 -13.36 -11.15 -13.56
CA PHE A 111 -12.49 -11.41 -12.41
C PHE A 111 -11.09 -11.85 -12.84
N ARG A 112 -11.00 -12.80 -13.79
CA ARG A 112 -9.70 -13.26 -14.32
C ARG A 112 -8.90 -12.14 -14.95
N TYR A 113 -9.54 -11.25 -15.72
CA TYR A 113 -8.83 -10.11 -16.32
C TYR A 113 -8.44 -9.05 -15.30
N ALA A 114 -9.26 -8.79 -14.28
CA ALA A 114 -8.88 -7.93 -13.17
C ALA A 114 -7.68 -8.49 -12.40
N LEU A 115 -7.71 -9.79 -12.07
CA LEU A 115 -6.61 -10.47 -11.38
C LEU A 115 -5.34 -10.49 -12.24
N GLN A 116 -5.46 -10.74 -13.54
CA GLN A 116 -4.32 -10.69 -14.45
C GLN A 116 -3.72 -9.28 -14.51
N ALA A 117 -4.56 -8.24 -14.53
CA ALA A 117 -4.13 -6.85 -14.51
C ALA A 117 -3.48 -6.43 -13.18
N SER A 118 -3.85 -7.03 -12.05
CA SER A 118 -3.28 -6.75 -10.74
C SER A 118 -2.24 -7.77 -10.26
N LEU A 119 -1.93 -8.82 -11.04
CA LEU A 119 -1.19 -9.99 -10.55
C LEU A 119 0.12 -9.66 -9.83
N PHE A 120 0.96 -8.79 -10.40
CA PHE A 120 2.24 -8.43 -9.77
C PHE A 120 2.06 -7.61 -8.49
N HIS A 121 0.98 -6.83 -8.40
CA HIS A 121 0.61 -6.11 -7.18
C HIS A 121 0.11 -7.08 -6.09
N GLU A 122 -0.69 -8.09 -6.46
CA GLU A 122 -1.11 -9.12 -5.51
C GLU A 122 0.11 -9.88 -4.96
N LEU A 123 1.05 -10.24 -5.83
CA LEU A 123 2.30 -10.87 -5.44
C LEU A 123 3.16 -9.95 -4.56
N SER A 124 3.19 -8.64 -4.81
CA SER A 124 3.90 -7.69 -3.95
C SER A 124 3.24 -7.53 -2.59
N ILE A 125 1.90 -7.59 -2.51
CA ILE A 125 1.16 -7.61 -1.25
C ILE A 125 1.54 -8.85 -0.44
N VAL A 126 1.50 -10.05 -1.05
CA VAL A 126 1.86 -11.30 -0.38
C VAL A 126 3.31 -11.27 0.08
N SER A 127 4.22 -10.81 -0.76
CA SER A 127 5.65 -10.71 -0.41
C SER A 127 5.87 -9.78 0.77
N LEU A 128 5.24 -8.60 0.76
CA LEU A 128 5.32 -7.66 1.86
C LEU A 128 4.69 -8.25 3.14
N ALA A 129 3.54 -8.92 3.04
CA ALA A 129 2.92 -9.57 4.19
C ALA A 129 3.85 -10.62 4.82
N LEU A 130 4.55 -11.43 4.01
CA LEU A 130 5.54 -12.39 4.50
C LEU A 130 6.73 -11.70 5.20
N VAL A 131 7.21 -10.58 4.64
CA VAL A 131 8.26 -9.78 5.29
C VAL A 131 7.79 -9.23 6.63
N LEU A 132 6.57 -8.69 6.70
CA LEU A 132 6.00 -8.17 7.95
C LEU A 132 5.85 -9.27 8.98
N VAL A 133 5.27 -10.41 8.60
CA VAL A 133 5.17 -11.59 9.47
C VAL A 133 6.56 -12.01 9.98
N GLY A 134 7.58 -12.05 9.11
CA GLY A 134 8.94 -12.39 9.53
C GLY A 134 9.57 -11.37 10.49
N LEU A 135 9.28 -10.09 10.31
CA LEU A 135 9.81 -9.01 11.15
C LEU A 135 9.11 -8.91 12.51
N THR A 136 7.81 -9.18 12.55
CA THR A 136 6.97 -8.98 13.74
C THR A 136 6.46 -10.28 14.36
N TRP A 137 6.97 -11.44 13.93
CA TRP A 137 6.59 -12.71 14.57
C TRP A 137 6.94 -12.67 16.05
N ALA A 138 5.95 -12.93 16.90
CA ALA A 138 6.07 -12.86 18.36
C ALA A 138 6.51 -11.49 18.93
N ALA A 139 6.35 -10.41 18.14
CA ALA A 139 6.50 -9.04 18.62
C ALA A 139 5.44 -8.69 19.67
N ALA A 140 5.78 -7.76 20.56
CA ALA A 140 4.93 -7.38 21.68
C ALA A 140 3.90 -6.30 21.33
N ASN A 141 4.05 -5.63 20.18
CA ASN A 141 3.17 -4.56 19.71
C ASN A 141 2.45 -4.86 18.39
#